data_AF-A0A6B2LHQ0-F1
#
_entry.id   AF-A0A6B2LHQ0-F1
#
_cell.length_a   1.000
_cell.length_b   1.000
_cell.length_c   1.000
_cell.angle_alpha   90.00
_cell.angle_beta   90.00
_cell.angle_gamma   90.00
#
_symmetry.space_group_name_H-M   'P 1'
#
loop_
_entity.id
_entity.type
_entity.pdbx_description
1 polymer ?
#
loop_
_entity_poly.entity_id
_entity_poly.type
_entity_poly.pdbx_seq_one_letter_code
_entity_poly.pdbx_strand_id
1 'polypeptide(L)'
;MASTLHQTLPDIFPETEAIPISDFPPNEQPTKNKELLKFNENTVKDFLMHGCEWDKERQDPTGWLISEKLDGFRAFWDGSKLFSRNGQIFTAPLDFTSSFPQDVCLDGELWVGYHEFSELSSTIRKSTQENIDAYPQTFSELWKDIKFCAFDAPMHPGTYPERHSFISTLIRTYGENPNIIVIPILPCSGVDHLHTVIAQIAQKNGEGVMLY
;
A
#
# COMPACT_ATOMS: atom_id res chain seq x y z
N MET A 1 -5.71 -5.75 -31.05
CA MET A 1 -6.31 -4.57 -30.39
C MET A 1 -5.57 -4.41 -29.09
N ALA A 2 -4.80 -3.32 -28.94
CA ALA A 2 -4.02 -3.05 -27.74
C ALA A 2 -4.94 -2.31 -26.76
N SER A 3 -5.13 -2.89 -25.58
CA SER A 3 -5.86 -2.26 -24.48
C SER A 3 -4.90 -2.17 -23.30
N THR A 4 -4.32 -1.01 -23.08
CA THR A 4 -3.69 -0.64 -21.81
C THR A 4 -4.83 -0.32 -20.83
N LEU A 5 -5.33 -1.38 -20.20
CA LEU A 5 -6.22 -1.31 -19.06
C LEU A 5 -5.38 -0.90 -17.85
N HIS A 6 -5.32 0.40 -17.58
CA HIS A 6 -5.19 0.86 -16.19
C HIS A 6 -6.45 0.35 -15.47
N GLN A 7 -6.39 -0.89 -14.96
CA GLN A 7 -7.35 -1.35 -13.98
C GLN A 7 -7.07 -0.58 -12.69
N THR A 8 -7.68 0.61 -12.59
CA THR A 8 -8.17 1.10 -11.31
C THR A 8 -8.79 -0.10 -10.59
N LEU A 9 -8.35 -0.41 -9.36
CA LEU A 9 -8.88 -1.51 -8.53
C LEU A 9 -10.39 -1.63 -8.78
N PRO A 10 -10.89 -2.67 -9.49
CA PRO A 10 -12.26 -2.65 -9.97
C PRO A 10 -13.24 -2.55 -8.79
N ASP A 11 -14.35 -1.84 -8.94
CA ASP A 11 -15.25 -1.30 -7.91
C ASP A 11 -15.79 -2.31 -6.87
N ILE A 12 -14.96 -2.73 -5.90
CA ILE A 12 -15.42 -3.23 -4.57
C ILE A 12 -15.40 -2.09 -3.56
N PHE A 13 -14.42 -1.21 -3.71
CA PHE A 13 -14.29 -0.01 -2.92
C PHE A 13 -14.57 1.18 -3.83
N PRO A 14 -15.65 1.97 -3.59
CA PRO A 14 -15.91 3.17 -4.37
C PRO A 14 -14.77 4.19 -4.20
N GLU A 15 -14.64 5.14 -5.13
CA GLU A 15 -13.73 6.29 -4.99
C GLU A 15 -13.90 6.93 -3.61
N THR A 16 -12.78 7.09 -2.89
CA THR A 16 -12.74 7.48 -1.48
C THR A 16 -13.22 8.92 -1.28
N GLU A 17 -14.51 9.11 -1.05
CA GLU A 17 -14.98 10.27 -0.28
C GLU A 17 -14.46 10.15 1.16
N ALA A 18 -13.99 11.25 1.73
CA ALA A 18 -13.43 11.27 3.08
C ALA A 18 -14.44 10.69 4.09
N ILE A 19 -14.10 9.56 4.71
CA ILE A 19 -14.94 8.90 5.70
C ILE A 19 -15.13 9.85 6.90
N PRO A 20 -16.36 10.13 7.35
CA PRO A 20 -16.60 10.90 8.57
C PRO A 20 -15.92 10.26 9.78
N ILE A 21 -15.16 11.07 10.52
CA ILE A 21 -14.18 10.67 11.54
C ILE A 21 -14.80 10.07 12.82
N SER A 22 -16.13 9.87 12.93
CA SER A 22 -16.78 9.93 14.25
C SER A 22 -16.81 8.67 15.14
N ASP A 23 -16.48 7.45 14.72
CA ASP A 23 -16.81 6.27 15.56
C ASP A 23 -15.76 5.16 15.68
N PHE A 24 -14.48 5.42 15.34
CA PHE A 24 -13.44 4.39 15.48
C PHE A 24 -12.85 4.36 16.90
N PRO A 25 -12.71 3.17 17.52
CA PRO A 25 -12.10 3.06 18.84
C PRO A 25 -10.62 3.51 18.76
N PRO A 26 -10.13 4.25 19.77
CA PRO A 26 -8.76 4.74 19.77
C PRO A 26 -7.79 3.56 19.89
N ASN A 27 -6.88 3.44 18.93
CA ASN A 27 -5.69 2.62 19.07
C ASN A 27 -4.54 3.53 19.56
N GLU A 28 -4.03 3.30 20.77
CA GLU A 28 -2.90 4.06 21.31
C GLU A 28 -1.64 3.79 20.47
N GLN A 29 -0.99 4.83 19.96
CA GLN A 29 0.31 4.72 19.31
C GLN A 29 1.42 5.50 20.02
N PRO A 30 2.68 5.02 19.93
CA PRO A 30 3.82 5.66 20.58
C PRO A 30 4.24 6.91 19.82
N THR A 31 4.31 8.04 20.52
CA THR A 31 4.88 9.28 20.03
C THR A 31 6.41 9.14 19.88
N LYS A 32 6.91 9.04 18.64
CA LYS A 32 8.35 9.18 18.36
C LYS A 32 8.62 10.45 17.55
N ASN A 33 9.55 11.27 18.06
CA ASN A 33 9.89 12.60 17.59
C ASN A 33 10.41 12.63 16.14
N LYS A 34 10.03 13.70 15.45
CA LYS A 34 10.23 14.02 14.02
C LYS A 34 11.68 14.38 13.61
N GLU A 35 12.69 14.10 14.43
CA GLU A 35 14.07 14.42 14.05
C GLU A 35 14.60 13.41 13.04
N LEU A 36 14.64 13.82 11.75
CA LEU A 36 15.36 13.24 10.62
C LEU A 36 15.84 11.81 10.85
N LEU A 37 14.87 10.87 10.91
CA LEU A 37 15.17 9.46 11.06
C LEU A 37 15.95 9.03 9.83
N LYS A 38 17.24 8.73 10.01
CA LYS A 38 18.00 8.00 9.00
C LYS A 38 17.49 6.56 9.03
N PHE A 39 16.59 6.22 8.12
CA PHE A 39 16.14 4.85 7.95
C PHE A 39 17.31 3.97 7.53
N ASN A 40 17.51 2.91 8.29
CA ASN A 40 18.41 1.81 7.94
C ASN A 40 17.64 0.49 8.09
N GLU A 41 18.26 -0.62 7.69
CA GLU A 41 17.62 -1.93 7.66
C GLU A 41 16.93 -2.34 8.97
N ASN A 42 17.49 -1.90 10.11
CA ASN A 42 16.96 -2.22 11.44
C ASN A 42 15.81 -1.31 11.86
N THR A 43 15.80 -0.04 11.44
CA THR A 43 14.79 0.93 11.88
C THR A 43 13.44 0.74 11.17
N VAL A 44 13.41 0.29 9.91
CA VAL A 44 12.15 0.14 9.15
C VAL A 44 11.20 -0.84 9.84
N LYS A 45 11.72 -1.97 10.35
CA LYS A 45 10.91 -3.00 11.01
C LYS A 45 10.12 -2.48 12.21
N ASP A 46 10.66 -1.51 12.93
CA ASP A 46 10.03 -0.92 14.11
C ASP A 46 8.79 -0.08 13.77
N PHE A 47 8.63 0.32 12.50
CA PHE A 47 7.51 1.12 12.02
C PHE A 47 6.45 0.31 11.27
N LEU A 48 6.72 -0.96 10.98
CA LEU A 48 5.81 -1.81 10.23
C LEU A 48 4.80 -2.48 11.16
N MET A 49 3.52 -2.14 11.02
CA MET A 49 2.47 -2.92 11.67
C MET A 49 2.39 -4.32 11.06
N HIS A 50 2.29 -5.35 11.89
CA HIS A 50 2.13 -6.74 11.45
C HIS A 50 0.67 -7.16 11.62
N GLY A 51 0.09 -7.76 10.57
CA GLY A 51 -1.22 -8.38 10.68
C GLY A 51 -1.17 -9.63 11.55
N CYS A 52 -2.27 -9.89 12.25
CA CYS A 52 -2.57 -11.16 12.89
C CYS A 52 -3.77 -11.82 12.21
N GLU A 53 -3.89 -13.14 12.33
CA GLU A 53 -5.09 -13.83 11.87
C GLU A 53 -6.31 -13.36 12.66
N TRP A 54 -7.43 -13.12 11.96
CA TRP A 54 -8.70 -12.76 12.58
C TRP A 54 -9.31 -13.97 13.29
N ASP A 55 -9.60 -13.84 14.59
CA ASP A 55 -10.26 -14.86 15.40
C ASP A 55 -11.79 -14.69 15.32
N LYS A 56 -12.38 -15.33 14.31
CA LYS A 56 -13.83 -15.28 14.03
C LYS A 56 -14.73 -15.74 15.19
N GLU A 57 -14.20 -16.48 16.16
CA GLU A 57 -14.98 -16.96 17.31
C GLU A 57 -15.02 -15.94 18.45
N ARG A 58 -14.06 -15.01 18.48
CA ARG A 58 -13.87 -14.06 19.59
C ARG A 58 -14.00 -12.59 19.17
N GLN A 59 -13.95 -12.30 17.88
CA GLN A 59 -13.88 -10.92 17.37
C GLN A 59 -15.06 -10.65 16.41
N ASP A 60 -15.91 -9.70 16.80
CA ASP A 60 -16.93 -9.12 15.93
C ASP A 60 -16.29 -7.99 15.09
N PRO A 61 -16.28 -8.09 13.74
CA PRO A 61 -15.66 -7.09 12.88
C PRO A 61 -16.55 -5.86 12.65
N THR A 62 -17.73 -5.76 13.28
CA THR A 62 -18.63 -4.62 13.12
C THR A 62 -17.94 -3.32 13.55
N GLY A 63 -17.93 -2.33 12.65
CA GLY A 63 -17.27 -1.03 12.85
C GLY A 63 -15.79 -1.01 12.48
N TRP A 64 -15.18 -2.14 12.11
CA TRP A 64 -13.80 -2.19 11.63
C TRP A 64 -13.68 -1.67 10.20
N LEU A 65 -12.46 -1.40 9.75
CA LEU A 65 -12.19 -1.09 8.35
C LEU A 65 -11.67 -2.32 7.62
N ILE A 66 -12.13 -2.50 6.39
CA ILE A 66 -11.71 -3.55 5.48
C ILE A 66 -10.89 -2.92 4.35
N SER A 67 -9.76 -3.51 3.98
CA SER A 67 -9.10 -3.25 2.70
C SER A 67 -8.83 -4.57 1.99
N GLU A 68 -8.61 -4.53 0.67
CA GLU A 68 -8.10 -5.71 -0.03
C GLU A 68 -6.68 -6.03 0.43
N LYS A 69 -6.39 -7.32 0.60
CA LYS A 69 -5.03 -7.83 0.78
C LYS A 69 -4.45 -8.11 -0.60
N LEU A 70 -3.46 -7.33 -1.00
CA LEU A 70 -2.75 -7.50 -2.26
C LEU A 70 -1.62 -8.52 -2.12
N ASP A 71 -1.48 -9.38 -3.12
CA ASP A 71 -0.36 -10.34 -3.22
C ASP A 71 0.81 -9.67 -3.97
N GLY A 72 1.73 -9.07 -3.22
CA GLY A 72 2.82 -8.27 -3.76
C GLY A 72 4.09 -8.29 -2.91
N PHE A 73 4.87 -7.21 -3.01
CA PHE A 73 6.00 -6.98 -2.11
C PHE A 73 5.76 -5.76 -1.23
N ARG A 74 5.57 -5.97 0.07
CA ARG A 74 5.52 -4.89 1.04
C ARG A 74 6.74 -3.98 0.92
N ALA A 75 6.47 -2.70 0.76
CA ALA A 75 7.46 -1.66 0.60
C ALA A 75 7.16 -0.46 1.51
N PHE A 76 8.22 0.06 2.11
CA PHE A 76 8.20 1.25 2.93
C PHE A 76 8.93 2.36 2.18
N TRP A 77 8.24 3.45 1.89
CA TRP A 77 8.81 4.66 1.31
C TRP A 77 9.23 5.59 2.44
N ASP A 78 10.49 5.99 2.49
CA ASP A 78 11.00 6.89 3.54
C ASP A 78 10.99 8.38 3.16
N GLY A 79 10.47 8.74 1.98
CA GLY A 79 10.62 10.07 1.38
C GLY A 79 11.68 10.12 0.27
N SER A 80 12.49 9.08 0.12
CA SER A 80 13.54 9.01 -0.90
C SER A 80 13.75 7.63 -1.51
N LYS A 81 13.57 6.55 -0.75
CA LYS A 81 13.87 5.17 -1.15
C LYS A 81 12.76 4.24 -0.71
N LEU A 82 12.62 3.15 -1.45
CA LEU A 82 11.74 2.03 -1.12
C LEU A 82 12.53 0.95 -0.39
N PHE A 83 12.03 0.52 0.76
CA PHE A 83 12.60 -0.55 1.58
C PHE A 83 11.62 -1.71 1.67
N SER A 84 12.11 -2.93 1.49
CA SER A 84 11.32 -4.14 1.77
C SER A 84 11.03 -4.28 3.25
N ARG A 85 10.12 -5.20 3.60
CA ARG A 85 9.84 -5.61 4.99
C ARG A 85 11.09 -5.94 5.80
N ASN A 86 12.13 -6.46 5.16
CA ASN A 86 13.38 -6.84 5.84
C ASN A 86 14.43 -5.73 5.88
N GLY A 87 14.10 -4.54 5.37
CA GLY A 87 14.99 -3.38 5.35
C GLY A 87 15.87 -3.26 4.11
N GLN A 88 15.80 -4.21 3.17
CA GLN A 88 16.57 -4.13 1.92
C GLN A 88 15.98 -3.09 0.98
N ILE A 89 16.82 -2.31 0.30
CA ILE A 89 16.36 -1.30 -0.66
C ILE A 89 15.86 -1.99 -1.94
N PHE A 90 14.66 -1.61 -2.40
CA PHE A 90 14.23 -1.89 -3.76
C PHE A 90 14.90 -0.88 -4.70
N THR A 91 15.67 -1.36 -5.67
CA THR A 91 16.22 -0.49 -6.70
C THR A 91 15.14 -0.29 -7.76
N ALA A 92 14.49 0.86 -7.75
CA ALA A 92 13.49 1.24 -8.74
C ALA A 92 14.07 2.28 -9.71
N PRO A 93 13.63 2.30 -10.97
CA PRO A 93 13.87 3.41 -11.89
C PRO A 93 13.47 4.76 -11.29
N LEU A 94 14.18 5.83 -11.64
CA LEU A 94 13.93 7.15 -11.09
C LEU A 94 12.53 7.68 -11.44
N ASP A 95 12.08 7.44 -12.68
CA ASP A 95 10.76 7.82 -13.14
C ASP A 95 9.64 7.20 -12.30
N PHE A 96 9.79 5.95 -11.85
CA PHE A 96 8.83 5.28 -10.96
C PHE A 96 8.61 6.00 -9.63
N THR A 97 9.67 6.55 -9.02
CA THR A 97 9.61 7.21 -7.70
C THR A 97 9.60 8.74 -7.77
N SER A 98 9.83 9.32 -8.95
CA SER A 98 10.05 10.76 -9.14
C SER A 98 8.90 11.64 -8.64
N SER A 99 7.69 11.10 -8.65
CA SER A 99 6.44 11.75 -8.29
C SER A 99 5.98 11.47 -6.85
N PHE A 100 6.74 10.68 -6.08
CA PHE A 100 6.36 10.30 -4.71
C PHE A 100 6.60 11.46 -3.73
N PRO A 101 5.77 11.60 -2.69
CA PRO A 101 5.92 12.68 -1.70
C PRO A 101 7.21 12.49 -0.89
N GLN A 102 8.06 13.51 -0.82
CA GLN A 102 9.40 13.40 -0.21
C GLN A 102 9.43 13.71 1.30
N ASP A 103 8.37 14.30 1.83
CA ASP A 103 8.25 14.78 3.21
C ASP A 103 7.43 13.84 4.11
N VAL A 104 7.02 12.69 3.57
CA VAL A 104 6.14 11.72 4.23
C VAL A 104 6.67 10.31 4.03
N CYS A 105 6.62 9.51 5.10
CA CYS A 105 6.88 8.09 5.02
C CYS A 105 5.57 7.32 4.83
N LEU A 106 5.58 6.35 3.91
CA LEU A 106 4.41 5.57 3.52
C LEU A 106 4.71 4.07 3.63
N ASP A 107 3.73 3.32 4.11
CA ASP A 107 3.73 1.85 4.08
C ASP A 107 2.73 1.39 3.03
N GLY A 108 3.15 0.44 2.21
CA GLY A 108 2.40 0.02 1.03
C GLY A 108 2.86 -1.31 0.48
N GLU A 109 2.26 -1.69 -0.64
CA GLU A 109 2.58 -2.89 -1.39
C GLU A 109 3.01 -2.51 -2.81
N LEU A 110 4.14 -3.02 -3.30
CA LEU A 110 4.41 -3.04 -4.73
C LEU A 110 3.54 -4.12 -5.36
N TRP A 111 2.73 -3.75 -6.35
CA TRP A 111 1.74 -4.62 -6.96
C TRP A 111 1.58 -4.30 -8.46
N VAL A 112 1.29 -5.30 -9.28
CA VAL A 112 1.22 -5.16 -10.75
C VAL A 112 -0.08 -5.73 -11.35
N GLY A 113 -0.87 -6.45 -10.55
CA GLY A 113 -2.09 -7.10 -11.01
C GLY A 113 -2.37 -8.42 -10.30
N TYR A 114 -3.56 -8.96 -10.50
CA TYR A 114 -3.94 -10.30 -10.03
C TYR A 114 -3.18 -11.38 -10.78
N HIS A 115 -2.70 -12.41 -10.07
CA HIS A 115 -1.89 -13.53 -10.61
C HIS A 115 -0.51 -13.14 -11.16
N GLU A 116 -0.08 -11.89 -11.00
CA GLU A 116 1.17 -11.39 -11.58
C GLU A 116 2.35 -11.34 -10.58
N PHE A 117 2.22 -11.98 -9.42
CA PHE A 117 3.28 -12.01 -8.40
C PHE A 117 4.61 -12.55 -8.95
N SER A 118 4.55 -13.57 -9.83
CA SER A 118 5.74 -14.16 -10.47
C SER A 118 6.45 -13.15 -11.37
N GLU A 119 5.69 -12.36 -12.13
CA GLU A 119 6.23 -11.31 -13.00
C GLU A 119 6.85 -10.19 -12.15
N LEU A 120 6.14 -9.71 -11.13
CA LEU A 120 6.64 -8.71 -10.19
C LEU A 120 7.96 -9.16 -9.54
N SER A 121 8.02 -10.42 -9.06
CA SER A 121 9.21 -11.01 -8.46
C SER A 121 10.38 -11.08 -9.44
N SER A 122 10.12 -11.42 -10.70
CA SER A 122 11.12 -11.42 -11.77
C SER A 122 11.67 -10.01 -12.04
N THR A 123 10.80 -9.02 -12.13
CA THR A 123 11.17 -7.61 -12.35
C THR A 123 12.01 -7.07 -11.19
N ILE A 124 11.58 -7.28 -9.94
CA ILE A 124 12.32 -6.85 -8.75
C ILE A 124 13.71 -7.48 -8.71
N ARG A 125 13.84 -8.79 -8.97
CA ARG A 125 15.14 -9.49 -8.97
C ARG A 125 16.10 -8.96 -10.04
N LYS A 126 15.59 -8.55 -11.20
CA LYS A 126 16.40 -8.00 -12.31
C LYS A 126 16.81 -6.55 -12.08
N SER A 127 16.10 -5.83 -11.22
CA SER A 127 16.27 -4.40 -10.98
C SER A 127 17.47 -4.17 -10.05
N THR A 128 18.68 -4.29 -10.63
CA THR A 128 19.93 -3.87 -9.99
C THR A 128 20.33 -2.50 -10.52
N GLN A 129 21.13 -1.75 -9.75
CA GLN A 129 21.61 -0.44 -10.18
C GLN A 129 22.39 -0.55 -11.50
N GLU A 130 23.27 -1.55 -11.62
CA GLU A 130 24.02 -1.83 -12.85
C GLU A 130 23.10 -2.02 -14.05
N ASN A 131 22.04 -2.81 -13.91
CA ASN A 131 21.13 -3.09 -15.02
C ASN A 131 20.29 -1.86 -15.39
N ILE A 132 19.82 -1.10 -14.40
CA ILE A 132 19.04 0.12 -14.62
C ILE A 132 19.90 1.17 -15.33
N ASP A 133 21.16 1.35 -14.90
CA ASP A 133 22.09 2.31 -15.52
C ASP A 133 22.46 1.89 -16.95
N ALA A 134 22.62 0.59 -17.21
CA ALA A 134 22.95 0.07 -18.53
C ALA A 134 21.76 0.11 -19.51
N TYR A 135 20.53 -0.10 -19.03
CA TYR A 135 19.34 -0.24 -19.87
C TYR A 135 18.13 0.55 -19.33
N PRO A 136 18.23 1.88 -19.14
CA PRO A 136 17.23 2.66 -18.40
C PRO A 136 15.83 2.54 -18.98
N GLN A 137 15.68 2.62 -20.31
CA GLN A 137 14.38 2.50 -20.98
C GLN A 137 13.74 1.12 -20.81
N THR A 138 14.55 0.06 -20.80
CA THR A 138 14.04 -1.30 -20.56
C THR A 138 13.48 -1.43 -19.15
N PHE A 139 14.14 -0.84 -18.16
CA PHE A 139 13.65 -0.89 -16.78
C PHE A 139 12.45 0.03 -16.53
N SER A 140 12.39 1.21 -17.15
CA SER A 140 11.16 2.02 -17.18
C SER A 140 9.97 1.21 -17.70
N GLU A 141 10.15 0.48 -18.81
CA GLU A 141 9.08 -0.36 -19.37
C GLU A 141 8.73 -1.57 -18.49
N LEU A 142 9.69 -2.18 -17.81
CA LEU A 142 9.42 -3.28 -16.86
C LEU A 142 8.65 -2.81 -15.62
N TRP A 143 8.81 -1.55 -15.22
CA TRP A 143 8.18 -0.96 -14.04
C TRP A 143 6.89 -0.20 -14.33
N LYS A 144 6.53 0.02 -15.60
CA LYS A 144 5.39 0.87 -16.00
C LYS A 144 4.05 0.47 -15.39
N ASP A 145 3.84 -0.85 -15.27
CA ASP A 145 2.58 -1.42 -14.77
C ASP A 145 2.61 -1.63 -13.26
N ILE A 146 3.80 -1.58 -12.64
CA ILE A 146 3.94 -1.64 -11.18
C ILE A 146 3.32 -0.38 -10.58
N LYS A 147 2.64 -0.56 -9.45
CA LYS A 147 2.11 0.49 -8.59
C LYS A 147 2.64 0.29 -7.18
N PHE A 148 2.89 1.40 -6.50
CA PHE A 148 3.04 1.43 -5.06
C PHE A 148 1.66 1.73 -4.45
N CYS A 149 1.04 0.68 -3.91
CA CYS A 149 -0.27 0.72 -3.29
C CYS A 149 -0.13 1.05 -1.80
N ALA A 150 -0.12 2.35 -1.47
CA ALA A 150 0.01 2.82 -0.10
C ALA A 150 -1.25 2.52 0.73
N PHE A 151 -1.09 2.06 1.96
CA PHE A 151 -2.20 1.78 2.87
C PHE A 151 -2.06 2.48 4.24
N ASP A 152 -0.87 2.96 4.60
CA ASP A 152 -0.67 3.69 5.86
C ASP A 152 0.44 4.75 5.74
N ALA A 153 0.41 5.74 6.64
CA ALA A 153 1.50 6.69 6.90
C ALA A 153 1.94 6.55 8.36
N PRO A 154 2.78 5.56 8.72
CA PRO A 154 3.04 5.19 10.12
C PRO A 154 3.72 6.29 10.95
N MET A 155 4.24 7.34 10.32
CA MET A 155 4.81 8.51 10.99
C MET A 155 3.84 9.69 11.14
N HIS A 156 2.67 9.62 10.51
CA HIS A 156 1.63 10.62 10.72
C HIS A 156 0.95 10.33 12.07
N PRO A 157 0.77 11.33 12.95
CA PRO A 157 0.09 11.10 14.22
C PRO A 157 -1.39 10.75 14.00
N GLY A 158 -1.99 10.09 14.98
CA GLY A 158 -3.43 9.78 14.99
C GLY A 158 -3.74 8.31 14.71
N THR A 159 -5.04 8.03 14.71
CA THR A 159 -5.65 6.73 14.45
C THR A 159 -5.48 6.32 12.98
N TYR A 160 -5.63 5.02 12.68
CA TYR A 160 -5.53 4.52 11.31
C TYR A 160 -6.45 5.25 10.30
N PRO A 161 -7.75 5.51 10.61
CA PRO A 161 -8.61 6.31 9.74
C PRO A 161 -8.07 7.71 9.44
N GLU A 162 -7.48 8.39 10.43
CA GLU A 162 -6.88 9.72 10.26
C GLU A 162 -5.64 9.65 9.35
N ARG A 163 -4.79 8.64 9.54
CA ARG A 163 -3.60 8.42 8.69
C ARG A 163 -3.97 8.04 7.26
N HIS A 164 -5.01 7.21 7.09
CA HIS A 164 -5.54 6.83 5.78
C HIS A 164 -6.15 8.04 5.03
N SER A 165 -6.93 8.85 5.74
CA SER A 165 -7.49 10.10 5.20
C SER A 165 -6.40 11.09 4.78
N PHE A 166 -5.34 11.20 5.59
CA PHE A 166 -4.16 12.00 5.28
C PHE A 166 -3.48 11.54 3.98
N ILE A 167 -3.13 10.25 3.84
CA ILE A 167 -2.48 9.76 2.60
C ILE A 167 -3.37 9.90 1.37
N SER A 168 -4.69 9.68 1.52
CA SER A 168 -5.67 9.85 0.44
C SER A 168 -5.71 11.29 -0.06
N THR A 169 -5.71 12.25 0.86
CA THR A 169 -5.68 13.68 0.52
C THR A 169 -4.33 14.10 -0.05
N LEU A 170 -3.23 13.60 0.52
CA LEU A 170 -1.88 13.88 0.08
C LEU A 170 -1.68 13.45 -1.38
N ILE A 171 -1.95 12.18 -1.69
CA ILE A 171 -1.75 11.61 -3.03
C ILE A 171 -2.65 12.30 -4.07
N ARG A 172 -3.90 12.61 -3.72
CA ARG A 172 -4.78 13.40 -4.59
C ARG A 172 -4.25 14.81 -4.87
N THR A 173 -3.60 15.45 -3.89
CA THR A 173 -3.08 16.82 -4.01
C THR A 173 -1.79 16.88 -4.84
N TYR A 174 -0.98 15.82 -4.82
CA TYR A 174 0.25 15.73 -5.62
C TYR A 174 -0.01 15.62 -7.14
N GLY A 175 -1.27 15.49 -7.56
CA GLY A 175 -1.68 15.42 -8.96
C GLY A 175 -1.79 13.98 -9.47
N GLU A 176 -2.00 13.82 -10.78
CA GLU A 176 -2.02 12.49 -11.40
C GLU A 176 -0.64 11.85 -11.30
N ASN A 177 -0.47 10.93 -10.35
CA ASN A 177 0.73 10.15 -10.20
C ASN A 177 0.44 8.70 -10.62
N PRO A 178 0.91 8.26 -11.79
CA PRO A 178 0.55 6.95 -12.31
C PRO A 178 1.14 5.79 -11.50
N ASN A 179 2.16 6.02 -10.66
CA ASN A 179 2.90 4.94 -9.98
C ASN A 179 2.56 4.77 -8.49
N ILE A 180 1.76 5.66 -7.90
CA ILE A 180 1.29 5.54 -6.52
C ILE A 180 -0.23 5.62 -6.46
N ILE A 181 -0.84 4.72 -5.70
CA ILE A 181 -2.26 4.74 -5.40
C ILE A 181 -2.47 4.49 -3.91
N VAL A 182 -3.62 4.89 -3.38
CA VAL A 182 -4.02 4.50 -2.02
C VAL A 182 -4.93 3.28 -2.11
N ILE A 183 -4.64 2.25 -1.33
CA ILE A 183 -5.54 1.11 -1.18
C ILE A 183 -6.82 1.61 -0.50
N PRO A 184 -7.97 1.48 -1.16
CA PRO A 184 -9.21 1.98 -0.61
C PRO A 184 -9.67 1.12 0.58
N ILE A 185 -10.43 1.74 1.47
CA ILE A 185 -10.98 1.11 2.68
C ILE A 185 -12.50 1.22 2.69
N LEU A 186 -13.19 0.26 3.31
CA LEU A 186 -14.63 0.29 3.52
C LEU A 186 -14.97 -0.07 4.98
N PRO A 187 -16.02 0.52 5.57
CA PRO A 187 -16.48 0.14 6.89
C PRO A 187 -17.17 -1.24 6.86
N CYS A 188 -16.86 -2.07 7.84
CA CYS A 188 -17.48 -3.37 8.03
C CYS A 188 -18.78 -3.25 8.85
N SER A 189 -19.92 -3.62 8.28
CA SER A 189 -21.20 -3.68 8.99
C SER A 189 -21.45 -5.02 9.71
N GLY A 190 -20.47 -5.92 9.72
CA GLY A 190 -20.51 -7.19 10.43
C GLY A 190 -20.01 -8.38 9.61
N VAL A 191 -20.10 -9.58 10.20
CA VAL A 191 -19.54 -10.82 9.65
C VAL A 191 -20.07 -11.16 8.26
N ASP A 192 -21.37 -11.01 8.01
CA ASP A 192 -21.96 -11.30 6.70
C ASP A 192 -21.45 -10.35 5.61
N HIS A 193 -21.23 -9.08 5.96
CA HIS A 193 -20.65 -8.10 5.05
C HIS A 193 -19.19 -8.45 4.74
N LEU A 194 -18.40 -8.79 5.76
CA LEU A 194 -17.02 -9.24 5.59
C LEU A 194 -16.93 -10.45 4.64
N HIS A 195 -17.78 -11.47 4.84
CA HIS A 195 -17.82 -12.63 3.93
C HIS A 195 -18.22 -12.26 2.50
N THR A 196 -19.14 -11.31 2.33
CA THR A 196 -19.52 -10.80 1.02
C THR A 196 -18.33 -10.15 0.31
N VAL A 197 -17.57 -9.30 1.02
CA VAL A 197 -16.37 -8.64 0.46
C VAL A 197 -15.29 -9.66 0.11
N ILE A 198 -15.03 -10.64 0.99
CA ILE A 198 -14.08 -11.73 0.73
C ILE A 198 -14.47 -12.49 -0.55
N ALA A 199 -15.75 -12.83 -0.71
CA ALA A 199 -16.22 -13.55 -1.89
C ALA A 199 -16.06 -12.72 -3.18
N GLN A 200 -16.28 -11.40 -3.13
CA GLN A 200 -16.09 -10.49 -4.26
C GLN A 200 -14.61 -10.37 -4.65
N ILE A 201 -13.71 -10.27 -3.67
CA ILE A 201 -12.25 -10.25 -3.92
C ILE A 201 -11.80 -11.57 -4.51
N ALA A 202 -12.29 -12.70 -3.99
CA ALA A 202 -11.98 -14.02 -4.52
C ALA A 202 -12.42 -14.20 -5.99
N GLN A 203 -13.55 -13.61 -6.40
CA GLN A 203 -13.99 -13.62 -7.81
C GLN A 203 -13.00 -12.93 -8.76
N LYS A 204 -12.21 -11.99 -8.25
CA LYS A 204 -11.14 -11.30 -8.98
C LYS A 204 -9.79 -11.98 -8.83
N ASN A 205 -9.74 -13.08 -8.07
CA ASN A 205 -8.53 -13.78 -7.65
C ASN A 205 -7.62 -12.95 -6.74
N GLY A 206 -8.20 -12.03 -5.97
CA GLY A 206 -7.48 -11.36 -4.89
C GLY A 206 -7.17 -12.31 -3.74
N GLU A 207 -6.16 -11.95 -2.95
CA GLU A 207 -5.60 -12.83 -1.92
C GLU A 207 -6.51 -12.93 -0.68
N GLY A 208 -7.20 -11.84 -0.36
CA GLY A 208 -8.07 -11.76 0.80
C GLY A 208 -8.33 -10.32 1.23
N VAL A 209 -8.52 -10.14 2.54
CA VAL A 209 -8.79 -8.83 3.15
C VAL A 209 -7.85 -8.57 4.31
N MET A 210 -7.60 -7.29 4.57
CA MET A 210 -7.01 -6.79 5.81
C MET A 210 -8.10 -6.11 6.64
N LEU A 211 -8.01 -6.25 7.95
CA LEU A 211 -8.91 -5.63 8.93
C LEU A 211 -8.13 -4.67 9.83
N TYR A 212 -8.71 -3.52 10.14
CA TYR A 212 -8.12 -2.47 10.98
C TYR A 212 -9.08 -1.98 12.05
#